data_AF-A0A349TW23-F1
#
_entry.id   AF-A0A349TW23-F1
#
_cell.length_a   1.000
_cell.length_b   1.000
_cell.length_c   1.000
_cell.angle_alpha   90.00
_cell.angle_beta   90.00
_cell.angle_gamma   90.00
#
_symmetry.space_group_name_H-M   'P 1'
#
loop_
_entity.id
_entity.type
_entity.pdbx_description
1 polymer ?
#
loop_
_entity_poly.entity_id
_entity_poly.type
_entity_poly.pdbx_seq_one_letter_code
_entity_poly.pdbx_strand_id
1 'polypeptide(L)'
;MATRRSDLVNLSETPFYHCVTRCVRQCYLCGYDKNTGQSFEHRRGWVEKRTLFLSSVYAIDLCAYAVMSNHVHVVLRVDEKSANSLSMREVLIRWHKLHKGTLLTKSYLAGEALSEAELLSVKRTAAVYRKRLFSISWFMRDLNEYIARAANAEDECKGRFWEGRFKSQALLDEKALLSCMVYVDLNPIRASLASTPEDSEYTSIKRRIECKLTRKTSTGILPFKSDTACSNQYCLNLTFTEYATLLTQTGKAVRDDKAGFIDGEYQASLNQIALSSSQWLKASLEFEQHFSIAVGSVSRIKKFQLTTGRRRLKGVSTARKLFG
;
A
#
# COMPACT_ATOMS: atom_id res chain seq x y z
N MET A 1 -2.83 -3.13 -24.96
CA MET A 1 -4.00 -2.28 -24.65
C MET A 1 -3.98 -1.89 -23.18
N ALA A 2 -4.25 -0.63 -22.87
CA ALA A 2 -4.37 -0.16 -21.50
C ALA A 2 -5.65 -0.71 -20.86
N THR A 3 -5.52 -1.55 -19.84
CA THR A 3 -6.66 -2.10 -19.08
C THR A 3 -7.39 -0.97 -18.33
N ARG A 4 -8.73 -1.02 -18.25
CA ARG A 4 -9.52 -0.04 -17.49
C ARG A 4 -9.28 -0.24 -15.99
N ARG A 5 -9.33 0.85 -15.20
CA ARG A 5 -9.11 0.81 -13.74
C ARG A 5 -10.09 -0.11 -13.02
N SER A 6 -11.32 -0.22 -13.52
CA SER A 6 -12.36 -1.13 -13.06
C SER A 6 -11.95 -2.60 -13.15
N ASP A 7 -11.07 -2.97 -14.07
CA ASP A 7 -10.74 -4.36 -14.36
C ASP A 7 -9.44 -4.80 -13.65
N LEU A 8 -8.76 -3.86 -12.96
CA LEU A 8 -7.55 -4.11 -12.19
C LEU A 8 -7.85 -4.49 -10.73
N VAL A 9 -8.96 -4.00 -10.18
CA VAL A 9 -9.37 -4.22 -8.79
C VAL A 9 -10.65 -5.04 -8.79
N ASN A 10 -10.56 -6.28 -8.33
CA ASN A 10 -11.69 -7.15 -8.09
C ASN A 10 -11.80 -7.51 -6.60
N LEU A 11 -12.67 -6.80 -5.88
CA LEU A 11 -12.88 -7.00 -4.45
C LEU A 11 -13.62 -8.31 -4.11
N SER A 12 -14.25 -8.97 -5.09
CA SER A 12 -14.86 -10.29 -4.87
C SER A 12 -13.83 -11.41 -4.72
N GLU A 13 -12.59 -11.19 -5.20
CA GLU A 13 -11.50 -12.15 -5.10
C GLU A 13 -10.53 -11.84 -3.98
N THR A 14 -10.17 -10.58 -3.80
CA THR A 14 -9.30 -10.15 -2.70
C THR A 14 -9.50 -8.68 -2.37
N PRO A 15 -9.45 -8.29 -1.08
CA PRO A 15 -9.35 -6.89 -0.68
C PRO A 15 -7.91 -6.38 -0.71
N PHE A 16 -6.88 -7.22 -0.94
CA PHE A 16 -5.48 -6.88 -0.79
C PHE A 16 -4.79 -6.56 -2.12
N TYR A 17 -4.07 -5.44 -2.16
CA TYR A 17 -3.37 -4.98 -3.36
C TYR A 17 -2.02 -4.36 -3.03
N HIS A 18 -1.02 -4.72 -3.82
CA HIS A 18 0.25 -4.00 -3.89
C HIS A 18 0.18 -2.95 -4.98
N CYS A 19 0.44 -1.69 -4.64
CA CYS A 19 0.45 -0.57 -5.57
C CYS A 19 1.80 0.14 -5.59
N VAL A 20 2.25 0.50 -6.80
CA VAL A 20 3.55 1.14 -7.02
C VAL A 20 3.41 2.30 -7.99
N THR A 21 3.99 3.44 -7.64
CA THR A 21 4.11 4.60 -8.54
C THR A 21 5.55 5.09 -8.61
N ARG A 22 6.00 5.47 -9.81
CA ARG A 22 7.37 5.91 -10.11
C ARG A 22 7.38 7.32 -10.68
N CYS A 23 8.35 8.13 -10.26
CA CYS A 23 8.59 9.46 -10.83
C CYS A 23 9.23 9.36 -12.21
N VAL A 24 8.95 10.33 -13.08
CA VAL A 24 9.58 10.42 -14.41
C VAL A 24 11.10 10.53 -14.28
N ARG A 25 11.82 10.15 -15.34
CA ARG A 25 13.28 10.28 -15.42
C ARG A 25 13.71 11.70 -15.01
N GLN A 26 14.74 11.80 -14.18
CA GLN A 26 15.28 13.04 -13.60
C GLN A 26 14.38 13.77 -12.59
N CYS A 27 13.13 13.35 -12.38
CA CYS A 27 12.37 13.78 -11.20
C CYS A 27 12.75 12.89 -10.01
N TYR A 28 13.40 13.49 -9.02
CA TYR A 28 13.64 12.85 -7.73
C TYR A 28 12.34 12.88 -6.94
N LEU A 29 11.79 11.69 -6.62
CA LEU A 29 10.72 11.63 -5.62
C LEU A 29 11.29 12.16 -4.32
N CYS A 30 12.45 11.60 -3.95
CA CYS A 30 13.30 11.98 -2.84
C CYS A 30 14.76 11.64 -3.18
N GLY A 31 15.71 12.06 -2.36
CA GLY A 31 17.12 11.70 -2.55
C GLY A 31 17.99 12.82 -3.09
N TYR A 32 19.27 12.51 -3.24
CA TYR A 32 20.29 13.47 -3.62
C TYR A 32 20.54 13.41 -5.13
N ASP A 33 20.37 14.55 -5.80
CA ASP A 33 20.77 14.72 -7.19
C ASP A 33 22.26 15.07 -7.27
N LYS A 34 23.05 14.12 -7.75
CA LYS A 34 24.51 14.29 -7.89
C LYS A 34 24.89 15.32 -8.95
N ASN A 35 24.00 15.63 -9.90
CA ASN A 35 24.31 16.57 -10.98
C ASN A 35 24.12 18.02 -10.54
N THR A 36 23.08 18.29 -9.76
CA THR A 36 22.74 19.64 -9.28
C THR A 36 23.24 19.90 -7.85
N GLY A 37 23.58 18.87 -7.10
CA GLY A 37 23.95 18.95 -5.68
C GLY A 37 22.74 19.15 -4.76
N GLN A 38 21.52 19.10 -5.29
CA GLN A 38 20.30 19.35 -4.53
C GLN A 38 19.83 18.07 -3.81
N SER A 39 19.38 18.22 -2.57
CA SER A 39 18.75 17.14 -1.81
C SER A 39 17.23 17.30 -1.78
N PHE A 40 16.53 16.22 -2.07
CA PHE A 40 15.08 16.09 -1.99
C PHE A 40 14.65 15.07 -0.91
N GLU A 41 15.56 14.65 -0.04
CA GLU A 41 15.28 13.64 1.01
C GLU A 41 14.09 14.02 1.92
N HIS A 42 13.88 15.31 2.18
CA HIS A 42 12.75 15.81 2.98
C HIS A 42 11.38 15.43 2.41
N ARG A 43 11.28 15.19 1.09
CA ARG A 43 10.04 14.78 0.44
C ARG A 43 9.56 13.39 0.90
N ARG A 44 10.43 12.53 1.46
CA ARG A 44 9.99 11.21 1.98
C ARG A 44 8.95 11.36 3.07
N GLY A 45 9.19 12.30 3.99
CA GLY A 45 8.25 12.64 5.05
C GLY A 45 6.91 13.15 4.51
N TRP A 46 6.90 13.87 3.39
CA TRP A 46 5.66 14.30 2.74
C TRP A 46 4.84 13.11 2.25
N VAL A 47 5.50 12.15 1.58
CA VAL A 47 4.87 10.94 1.04
C VAL A 47 4.31 10.08 2.17
N GLU A 48 5.10 9.81 3.20
CA GLU A 48 4.68 9.00 4.35
C GLU A 48 3.50 9.65 5.09
N LYS A 49 3.64 10.93 5.47
CA LYS A 49 2.58 11.67 6.17
C LYS A 49 1.29 11.71 5.35
N ARG A 50 1.39 11.91 4.04
CA ARG A 50 0.23 11.91 3.15
C ARG A 50 -0.42 10.52 3.08
N THR A 51 0.38 9.46 2.97
CA THR A 51 -0.09 8.08 2.89
C THR A 51 -0.83 7.66 4.16
N LEU A 52 -0.27 7.96 5.34
CA LEU A 52 -0.90 7.72 6.64
C LEU A 52 -2.15 8.59 6.86
N PHE A 53 -2.14 9.84 6.39
CA PHE A 53 -3.33 10.68 6.44
C PHE A 53 -4.46 10.09 5.58
N LEU A 54 -4.16 9.61 4.37
CA LEU A 54 -5.16 9.01 3.49
C LEU A 54 -5.77 7.74 4.11
N SER A 55 -5.00 6.89 4.79
CA SER A 55 -5.56 5.72 5.49
C SER A 55 -6.47 6.09 6.66
N SER A 56 -6.35 7.30 7.23
CA SER A 56 -7.29 7.81 8.24
C SER A 56 -8.60 8.35 7.66
N VAL A 57 -8.64 8.62 6.34
CA VAL A 57 -9.80 9.19 5.65
C VAL A 57 -10.56 8.13 4.85
N TYR A 58 -9.84 7.29 4.11
CA TYR A 58 -10.39 6.21 3.30
C TYR A 58 -10.77 5.01 4.18
N ALA A 59 -11.70 4.19 3.69
CA ALA A 59 -11.90 2.83 4.19
C ALA A 59 -10.90 1.88 3.51
N ILE A 60 -9.61 2.22 3.62
CA ILE A 60 -8.49 1.47 3.08
C ILE A 60 -7.38 1.48 4.11
N ASP A 61 -7.01 0.29 4.59
CA ASP A 61 -5.93 0.13 5.55
C ASP A 61 -4.58 -0.03 4.82
N LEU A 62 -3.50 0.44 5.46
CA LEU A 62 -2.13 0.18 5.02
C LEU A 62 -1.58 -1.06 5.72
N CYS A 63 -1.26 -2.11 4.96
CA CYS A 63 -0.59 -3.29 5.51
C CYS A 63 0.92 -3.06 5.64
N ALA A 64 1.54 -2.52 4.59
CA ALA A 64 2.95 -2.16 4.53
C ALA A 64 3.20 -1.01 3.55
N TYR A 65 4.31 -0.28 3.70
CA TYR A 65 4.78 0.71 2.72
C TYR A 65 6.30 0.91 2.80
N ALA A 66 6.88 1.39 1.70
CA ALA A 66 8.25 1.88 1.65
C ALA A 66 8.36 3.05 0.66
N VAL A 67 8.87 4.19 1.14
CA VAL A 67 9.15 5.36 0.30
C VAL A 67 10.59 5.28 -0.19
N MET A 68 10.77 5.02 -1.48
CA MET A 68 12.07 4.91 -2.16
C MET A 68 12.42 6.22 -2.88
N SER A 69 13.67 6.38 -3.33
CA SER A 69 14.16 7.64 -3.91
C SER A 69 13.42 8.06 -5.20
N ASN A 70 12.89 7.12 -5.98
CA ASN A 70 12.15 7.41 -7.21
C ASN A 70 10.78 6.75 -7.30
N HIS A 71 10.35 6.05 -6.25
CA HIS A 71 9.07 5.34 -6.23
C HIS A 71 8.54 5.11 -4.82
N VAL A 72 7.25 4.82 -4.70
CA VAL A 72 6.66 4.38 -3.45
C VAL A 72 5.94 3.06 -3.66
N HIS A 73 6.13 2.16 -2.70
CA HIS A 73 5.38 0.91 -2.57
C HIS A 73 4.35 1.06 -1.45
N VAL A 74 3.10 0.69 -1.72
CA VAL A 74 2.05 0.60 -0.69
C VAL A 74 1.31 -0.73 -0.84
N VAL A 75 1.14 -1.44 0.27
CA VAL A 75 0.31 -2.65 0.36
C VAL A 75 -0.97 -2.26 1.09
N LEU A 76 -2.10 -2.41 0.41
CA LEU A 76 -3.40 -1.88 0.83
C LEU A 76 -4.38 -3.02 1.10
N ARG A 77 -5.26 -2.84 2.10
CA ARG A 77 -6.50 -3.62 2.28
C ARG A 77 -7.69 -2.70 2.08
N VAL A 78 -8.62 -3.07 1.20
CA VAL A 78 -9.88 -2.34 1.01
C VAL A 78 -10.94 -2.86 1.99
N ASP A 79 -11.53 -1.98 2.80
CA ASP A 79 -12.63 -2.32 3.71
C ASP A 79 -13.97 -1.78 3.20
N GLU A 80 -14.53 -2.48 2.19
CA GLU A 80 -15.84 -2.12 1.64
C GLU A 80 -16.96 -2.19 2.69
N LYS A 81 -16.85 -3.09 3.68
CA LYS A 81 -17.84 -3.22 4.75
C LYS A 81 -17.87 -1.96 5.62
N SER A 82 -16.71 -1.50 6.07
CA SER A 82 -16.58 -0.26 6.84
C SER A 82 -17.09 0.95 6.05
N ALA A 83 -16.80 1.04 4.75
CA ALA A 83 -17.31 2.13 3.93
C ALA A 83 -18.85 2.13 3.82
N ASN A 84 -19.44 0.94 3.68
CA ASN A 84 -20.88 0.77 3.54
C ASN A 84 -21.65 1.00 4.85
N SER A 85 -21.01 0.83 6.01
CA SER A 85 -21.61 1.15 7.31
C SER A 85 -21.60 2.65 7.65
N LEU A 86 -20.87 3.49 6.90
CA LEU A 86 -20.82 4.93 7.16
C LEU A 86 -22.16 5.61 6.88
N SER A 87 -22.60 6.43 7.82
CA SER A 87 -23.69 7.36 7.62
C SER A 87 -23.37 8.38 6.53
N MET A 88 -24.42 9.01 5.97
CA MET A 88 -24.24 10.08 4.98
C MET A 88 -23.34 11.21 5.50
N ARG A 89 -23.55 11.64 6.75
CA ARG A 89 -22.77 12.70 7.38
C ARG A 89 -21.29 12.31 7.50
N GLU A 90 -20.97 11.09 7.94
CA GLU A 90 -19.58 10.63 8.05
C GLU A 90 -18.86 10.55 6.70
N VAL A 91 -19.56 10.08 5.65
CA VAL A 91 -19.01 10.06 4.29
C VAL A 91 -18.63 11.46 3.83
N LEU A 92 -19.53 12.45 4.04
CA LEU A 92 -19.27 13.83 3.65
C LEU A 92 -18.13 14.45 4.47
N ILE A 93 -18.09 14.24 5.79
CA ILE A 93 -17.01 14.71 6.65
C ILE A 93 -15.66 14.15 6.19
N ARG A 94 -15.57 12.84 5.95
CA ARG A 94 -14.34 12.20 5.47
C ARG A 94 -13.93 12.75 4.11
N TRP A 95 -14.85 12.84 3.16
CA TRP A 95 -14.56 13.37 1.83
C TRP A 95 -14.09 14.84 1.87
N HIS A 96 -14.71 15.66 2.74
CA HIS A 96 -14.39 17.08 2.87
C HIS A 96 -13.02 17.35 3.51
N LYS A 97 -12.38 16.35 4.16
CA LYS A 97 -10.98 16.45 4.61
C LYS A 97 -9.99 16.54 3.43
N LEU A 98 -10.39 16.08 2.25
CA LEU A 98 -9.53 16.00 1.06
C LEU A 98 -10.00 16.93 -0.07
N HIS A 99 -11.31 17.09 -0.20
CA HIS A 99 -11.95 17.78 -1.32
C HIS A 99 -12.88 18.88 -0.81
N LYS A 100 -13.04 19.97 -1.56
CA LYS A 100 -13.90 21.09 -1.11
C LYS A 100 -15.38 20.71 -0.94
N GLY A 101 -15.87 19.66 -1.60
CA GLY A 101 -17.29 19.33 -1.64
C GLY A 101 -18.11 20.23 -2.57
N THR A 102 -19.42 20.02 -2.61
CA THR A 102 -20.38 20.90 -3.33
C THR A 102 -21.02 21.88 -2.36
N LEU A 103 -21.74 22.88 -2.87
CA LEU A 103 -22.50 23.81 -2.03
C LEU A 103 -23.48 23.05 -1.11
N LEU A 104 -24.31 22.17 -1.69
CA LEU A 104 -25.31 21.42 -0.94
C LEU A 104 -24.71 20.47 0.11
N THR A 105 -23.55 19.85 -0.16
CA THR A 105 -22.91 19.00 0.87
C THR A 105 -22.34 19.82 2.02
N LYS A 106 -21.94 21.07 1.80
CA LYS A 106 -21.53 21.99 2.87
C LYS A 106 -22.72 22.46 3.68
N SER A 107 -23.79 22.92 3.02
CA SER A 107 -25.04 23.32 3.69
C SER A 107 -25.61 22.21 4.55
N TYR A 108 -25.64 20.96 4.04
CA TYR A 108 -26.05 19.79 4.81
C TYR A 108 -25.18 19.57 6.06
N LEU A 109 -23.85 19.72 5.94
CA LEU A 109 -22.95 19.55 7.09
C LEU A 109 -23.08 20.66 8.14
N ALA A 110 -23.39 21.88 7.69
CA ALA A 110 -23.66 23.06 8.51
C ALA A 110 -25.02 23.00 9.23
N GLY A 111 -25.90 22.05 8.86
CA GLY A 111 -27.23 21.92 9.45
C GLY A 111 -28.25 22.91 8.89
N GLU A 112 -27.98 23.49 7.72
CA GLU A 112 -28.93 24.38 7.03
C GLU A 112 -30.17 23.60 6.57
N ALA A 113 -31.31 24.28 6.55
CA ALA A 113 -32.55 23.71 6.03
C ALA A 113 -32.42 23.51 4.51
N LEU A 114 -32.61 22.28 4.05
CA LEU A 114 -32.59 21.91 2.64
C LEU A 114 -33.99 21.45 2.22
N SER A 115 -34.42 21.85 1.02
CA SER A 115 -35.59 21.27 0.38
C SER A 115 -35.41 19.76 0.15
N GLU A 116 -36.50 19.05 -0.09
CA GLU A 116 -36.45 17.60 -0.35
C GLU A 116 -35.58 17.26 -1.58
N ALA A 117 -35.68 18.07 -2.65
CA ALA A 117 -34.89 17.90 -3.87
C ALA A 117 -33.39 18.12 -3.65
N GLU A 118 -33.02 19.11 -2.82
CA GLU A 118 -31.64 19.36 -2.44
C GLU A 118 -31.09 18.23 -1.57
N LEU A 119 -31.87 17.77 -0.59
CA LEU A 119 -31.48 16.64 0.26
C LEU A 119 -31.29 15.35 -0.57
N LEU A 120 -32.14 15.11 -1.57
CA LEU A 120 -31.97 13.99 -2.51
C LEU A 120 -30.65 14.11 -3.30
N SER A 121 -30.28 15.33 -3.73
CA SER A 121 -29.01 15.59 -4.41
C SER A 121 -27.81 15.33 -3.50
N VAL A 122 -27.90 15.70 -2.21
CA VAL A 122 -26.88 15.38 -1.19
C VAL A 122 -26.76 13.87 -1.00
N LYS A 123 -27.88 13.14 -0.88
CA LYS A 123 -27.90 11.67 -0.76
C LYS A 123 -27.21 10.99 -1.94
N ARG A 124 -27.51 11.41 -3.17
CA ARG A 124 -26.86 10.90 -4.40
C ARG A 124 -25.36 11.20 -4.41
N THR A 125 -24.98 12.42 -4.04
CA THR A 125 -23.56 12.83 -3.97
C THR A 125 -22.80 12.01 -2.92
N ALA A 126 -23.37 11.82 -1.74
CA ALA A 126 -22.77 11.00 -0.69
C ALA A 126 -22.63 9.53 -1.11
N ALA A 127 -23.59 8.96 -1.85
CA ALA A 127 -23.45 7.60 -2.39
C ALA A 127 -22.23 7.48 -3.34
N VAL A 128 -21.99 8.49 -4.17
CA VAL A 128 -20.79 8.55 -5.02
C VAL A 128 -19.53 8.64 -4.17
N TYR A 129 -19.47 9.55 -3.20
CA TYR A 129 -18.30 9.70 -2.33
C TYR A 129 -18.00 8.43 -1.52
N ARG A 130 -19.03 7.73 -1.04
CA ARG A 130 -18.89 6.44 -0.36
C ARG A 130 -18.16 5.42 -1.23
N LYS A 131 -18.56 5.27 -2.50
CA LYS A 131 -17.87 4.37 -3.45
C LYS A 131 -16.42 4.81 -3.73
N ARG A 132 -16.12 6.10 -3.64
CA ARG A 132 -14.74 6.61 -3.79
C ARG A 132 -13.88 6.33 -2.57
N LEU A 133 -14.44 6.38 -1.36
CA LEU A 133 -13.73 6.17 -0.09
C LEU A 133 -13.15 4.76 0.10
N PHE A 134 -13.54 3.78 -0.70
CA PHE A 134 -12.90 2.46 -0.74
C PHE A 134 -12.30 2.13 -2.12
N SER A 135 -12.06 3.14 -2.96
CA SER A 135 -11.45 2.97 -4.27
C SER A 135 -9.94 3.21 -4.22
N ILE A 136 -9.15 2.18 -4.49
CA ILE A 136 -7.68 2.28 -4.63
C ILE A 136 -7.29 3.35 -5.67
N SER A 137 -8.05 3.47 -6.76
CA SER A 137 -7.76 4.48 -7.79
C SER A 137 -7.91 5.91 -7.27
N TRP A 138 -8.87 6.16 -6.38
CA TRP A 138 -9.02 7.47 -5.73
C TRP A 138 -7.95 7.69 -4.65
N PHE A 139 -7.64 6.67 -3.86
CA PHE A 139 -6.55 6.73 -2.88
C PHE A 139 -5.22 7.10 -3.55
N MET A 140 -4.84 6.36 -4.60
CA MET A 140 -3.58 6.60 -5.33
C MET A 140 -3.60 7.94 -6.07
N ARG A 141 -4.77 8.41 -6.54
CA ARG A 141 -4.89 9.74 -7.12
C ARG A 141 -4.58 10.82 -6.08
N ASP A 142 -5.22 10.75 -4.92
CA ASP A 142 -5.12 11.77 -3.87
C ASP A 142 -3.73 11.76 -3.17
N LEU A 143 -2.99 10.65 -3.28
CA LEU A 143 -1.56 10.59 -2.96
C LEU A 143 -0.74 11.27 -4.07
N ASN A 144 -0.85 10.77 -5.30
CA ASN A 144 0.03 11.18 -6.40
C ASN A 144 -0.16 12.65 -6.79
N GLU A 145 -1.40 13.13 -6.85
CA GLU A 145 -1.72 14.52 -7.20
C GLU A 145 -1.18 15.49 -6.16
N TYR A 146 -1.31 15.16 -4.87
CA TYR A 146 -0.80 15.98 -3.77
C TYR A 146 0.73 16.13 -3.86
N ILE A 147 1.45 15.01 -4.00
CA ILE A 147 2.91 15.01 -4.07
C ILE A 147 3.40 15.70 -5.35
N ALA A 148 2.77 15.44 -6.50
CA ALA A 148 3.14 16.08 -7.76
C ALA A 148 2.94 17.61 -7.72
N ARG A 149 1.87 18.09 -7.08
CA ARG A 149 1.64 19.53 -6.93
C ARG A 149 2.65 20.18 -5.98
N ALA A 150 2.98 19.51 -4.87
CA ALA A 150 3.94 20.01 -3.90
C ALA A 150 5.36 20.07 -4.49
N ALA A 151 5.83 18.98 -5.12
CA ALA A 151 7.11 18.94 -5.82
C ALA A 151 7.13 19.92 -7.01
N ASN A 152 6.06 19.93 -7.81
CA ASN A 152 5.74 20.93 -8.84
C ASN A 152 6.09 22.37 -8.43
N ALA A 153 5.51 22.77 -7.30
CA ALA A 153 5.63 24.11 -6.75
C ALA A 153 7.02 24.37 -6.16
N GLU A 154 7.63 23.40 -5.46
CA GLU A 154 8.99 23.51 -4.90
C GLU A 154 10.04 23.64 -6.01
N ASP A 155 9.86 22.91 -7.12
CA ASP A 155 10.76 22.93 -8.28
C ASP A 155 10.47 24.09 -9.24
N GLU A 156 9.54 24.98 -8.89
CA GLU A 156 9.08 26.12 -9.70
C GLU A 156 8.74 25.76 -11.16
N CYS A 157 8.26 24.53 -11.38
CA CYS A 157 8.05 23.99 -12.72
C CYS A 157 6.60 23.54 -12.95
N LYS A 158 6.29 23.27 -14.22
CA LYS A 158 5.01 22.70 -14.64
C LYS A 158 5.29 21.45 -15.45
N GLY A 159 4.46 20.43 -15.27
CA GLY A 159 4.58 19.21 -16.06
C GLY A 159 4.25 17.96 -15.28
N ARG A 160 4.69 16.84 -15.84
CA ARG A 160 4.37 15.50 -15.37
C ARG A 160 5.43 15.02 -14.39
N PHE A 161 5.01 14.80 -13.15
CA PHE A 161 5.88 14.26 -12.10
C PHE A 161 5.99 12.72 -12.11
N TRP A 162 4.88 12.01 -12.40
CA TRP A 162 4.81 10.53 -12.36
C TRP A 162 4.88 9.90 -13.77
N GLU A 163 5.64 8.81 -13.94
CA GLU A 163 5.86 8.09 -15.23
C GLU A 163 4.57 7.63 -15.91
N GLY A 164 3.48 7.46 -15.16
CA GLY A 164 2.40 6.60 -15.60
C GLY A 164 1.23 6.53 -14.67
N ARG A 165 0.36 5.57 -14.99
CA ARG A 165 -0.56 5.01 -14.02
C ARG A 165 0.24 4.20 -13.01
N PHE A 166 -0.20 4.19 -11.75
CA PHE A 166 0.35 3.26 -10.77
C PHE A 166 0.16 1.81 -11.23
N LYS A 167 1.11 0.94 -10.91
CA LYS A 167 0.95 -0.52 -11.02
C LYS A 167 0.10 -1.01 -9.87
N SER A 168 -0.72 -2.03 -10.10
CA SER A 168 -1.53 -2.67 -9.08
C SER A 168 -1.50 -4.18 -9.27
N GLN A 169 -1.22 -4.90 -8.19
CA GLN A 169 -1.15 -6.37 -8.16
C GLN A 169 -2.08 -6.90 -7.08
N ALA A 170 -3.02 -7.76 -7.45
CA ALA A 170 -3.93 -8.42 -6.51
C ALA A 170 -3.18 -9.49 -5.69
N LEU A 171 -3.28 -9.43 -4.37
CA LEU A 171 -2.67 -10.41 -3.45
C LEU A 171 -3.77 -11.39 -3.03
N LEU A 172 -3.78 -12.59 -3.61
CA LEU A 172 -4.95 -13.46 -3.62
C LEU A 172 -5.05 -14.41 -2.41
N ASP A 173 -3.98 -14.53 -1.65
CA ASP A 173 -3.92 -15.33 -0.42
C ASP A 173 -2.91 -14.75 0.58
N GLU A 174 -2.91 -15.28 1.79
CA GLU A 174 -2.08 -14.81 2.89
C GLU A 174 -0.58 -14.94 2.59
N LYS A 175 -0.17 -16.00 1.88
CA LYS A 175 1.23 -16.18 1.46
C LYS A 175 1.67 -15.06 0.54
N ALA A 176 0.83 -14.70 -0.45
CA ALA A 176 1.09 -13.58 -1.34
C ALA A 176 1.14 -12.24 -0.58
N LEU A 177 0.24 -12.02 0.38
CA LEU A 177 0.22 -10.82 1.22
C LEU A 177 1.51 -10.69 2.03
N LEU A 178 1.90 -11.72 2.78
CA LEU A 178 3.09 -11.70 3.63
C LEU A 178 4.37 -11.57 2.82
N SER A 179 4.49 -12.30 1.71
CA SER A 179 5.66 -12.19 0.82
C SER A 179 5.80 -10.77 0.27
N CYS A 180 4.68 -10.13 -0.09
CA CYS A 180 4.68 -8.75 -0.57
C CYS A 180 5.04 -7.75 0.52
N MET A 181 4.51 -7.93 1.74
CA MET A 181 4.83 -7.03 2.85
C MET A 181 6.33 -7.10 3.18
N VAL A 182 6.90 -8.31 3.29
CA VAL A 182 8.34 -8.51 3.53
C VAL A 182 9.17 -7.94 2.39
N TYR A 183 8.77 -8.16 1.14
CA TYR A 183 9.41 -7.54 -0.03
C TYR A 183 9.46 -6.01 0.10
N VAL A 184 8.33 -5.40 0.48
CA VAL A 184 8.20 -3.95 0.59
C VAL A 184 9.07 -3.40 1.72
N ASP A 185 8.98 -3.96 2.92
CA ASP A 185 9.75 -3.47 4.07
C ASP A 185 11.27 -3.74 3.95
N LEU A 186 11.69 -4.75 3.18
CA LEU A 186 13.13 -4.99 2.88
C LEU A 186 13.66 -4.16 1.70
N ASN A 187 12.84 -3.38 1.01
CA ASN A 187 13.30 -2.62 -0.16
C ASN A 187 14.45 -1.63 0.13
N PRO A 188 14.43 -0.84 1.24
CA PRO A 188 15.55 0.03 1.56
C PRO A 188 16.87 -0.72 1.73
N ILE A 189 16.83 -1.89 2.38
CA ILE A 189 18.02 -2.72 2.59
C ILE A 189 18.54 -3.29 1.26
N ARG A 190 17.61 -3.77 0.41
CA ARG A 190 17.93 -4.26 -0.95
C ARG A 190 18.50 -3.17 -1.86
N ALA A 191 18.16 -1.91 -1.62
CA ALA A 191 18.69 -0.76 -2.32
C ALA A 191 19.93 -0.16 -1.65
N SER A 192 20.47 -0.80 -0.60
CA SER A 192 21.60 -0.30 0.20
C SER A 192 21.36 1.10 0.79
N LEU A 193 20.11 1.42 1.09
CA LEU A 193 19.69 2.66 1.77
C LEU A 193 19.62 2.49 3.30
N ALA A 194 19.60 1.24 3.78
CA ALA A 194 19.61 0.89 5.20
C ALA A 194 20.32 -0.46 5.39
N SER A 195 20.85 -0.72 6.59
CA SER A 195 21.49 -2.00 6.92
C SER A 195 20.57 -2.93 7.70
N THR A 196 19.59 -2.36 8.41
CA THR A 196 18.65 -3.10 9.26
C THR A 196 17.21 -2.59 9.07
N PRO A 197 16.19 -3.37 9.48
CA PRO A 197 14.81 -2.91 9.52
C PRO A 197 14.61 -1.69 10.44
N GLU A 198 15.39 -1.61 11.52
CA GLU A 198 15.44 -0.50 12.48
C GLU A 198 15.97 0.79 11.86
N ASP A 199 16.86 0.70 10.87
CA ASP A 199 17.44 1.85 10.15
C ASP A 199 16.66 2.21 8.88
N SER A 200 15.63 1.43 8.54
CA SER A 200 14.87 1.60 7.30
C SER A 200 13.82 2.71 7.42
N GLU A 201 14.28 3.97 7.47
CA GLU A 201 13.42 5.15 7.59
C GLU A 201 12.30 5.20 6.52
N TYR A 202 11.16 5.78 6.89
CA TYR A 202 9.97 5.92 6.04
C TYR A 202 9.43 4.59 5.48
N THR A 203 9.48 3.54 6.31
CA THR A 203 8.85 2.24 6.06
C THR A 203 7.84 1.89 7.15
N SER A 204 6.93 0.96 6.82
CA SER A 204 6.03 0.41 7.83
C SER A 204 6.74 -0.36 8.93
N ILE A 205 7.82 -1.09 8.63
CA ILE A 205 8.57 -1.84 9.66
C ILE A 205 9.20 -0.90 10.69
N LYS A 206 9.88 0.17 10.24
CA LYS A 206 10.44 1.20 11.14
C LYS A 206 9.35 1.79 12.04
N ARG A 207 8.25 2.23 11.44
CA ARG A 207 7.12 2.81 12.19
C ARG A 207 6.54 1.85 13.21
N ARG A 208 6.41 0.56 12.88
CA ARG A 208 5.93 -0.48 13.80
C ARG A 208 6.90 -0.68 14.97
N ILE A 209 8.21 -0.73 14.70
CA ILE A 209 9.27 -0.83 15.72
C ILE A 209 9.19 0.36 16.69
N GLU A 210 9.15 1.59 16.16
CA GLU A 210 9.05 2.81 16.97
C GLU A 210 7.79 2.85 17.84
N CYS A 211 6.64 2.44 17.29
CA CYS A 211 5.40 2.36 18.05
C CYS A 211 5.51 1.37 19.20
N LYS A 212 6.15 0.20 18.99
CA LYS A 212 6.39 -0.78 20.06
C LYS A 212 7.34 -0.25 21.13
N LEU A 213 8.45 0.37 20.74
CA LEU A 213 9.42 0.97 21.66
C LEU A 213 8.79 2.09 22.51
N THR A 214 7.96 2.92 21.89
CA THR A 214 7.28 4.04 22.56
C THR A 214 5.95 3.65 23.23
N ARG A 215 5.56 2.38 23.17
CA ARG A 215 4.27 1.84 23.67
C ARG A 215 3.05 2.60 23.12
N LYS A 216 3.14 3.09 21.88
CA LYS A 216 2.07 3.77 21.15
C LYS A 216 1.39 2.81 20.17
N THR A 217 0.12 3.06 19.88
CA THR A 217 -0.60 2.34 18.81
C THR A 217 -0.10 2.83 17.46
N SER A 218 0.19 1.90 16.54
CA SER A 218 0.53 2.23 15.15
C SER A 218 -0.70 2.75 14.40
N THR A 219 -0.99 4.03 14.54
CA THR A 219 -2.09 4.68 13.82
C THR A 219 -1.79 4.73 12.32
N GLY A 220 -2.83 4.50 11.52
CA GLY A 220 -2.75 4.56 10.05
C GLY A 220 -2.18 3.30 9.39
N ILE A 221 -1.79 2.27 10.15
CA ILE A 221 -1.34 0.96 9.63
C ILE A 221 -2.19 -0.15 10.27
N LEU A 222 -2.50 -1.18 9.48
CA LEU A 222 -3.25 -2.36 9.91
C LEU A 222 -2.52 -3.10 11.06
N PRO A 223 -3.23 -3.40 12.18
CA PRO A 223 -2.65 -4.07 13.33
C PRO A 223 -2.41 -5.57 13.10
N PHE A 224 -1.58 -6.17 13.94
CA PHE A 224 -1.37 -7.62 14.03
C PHE A 224 -2.29 -8.25 15.09
N LYS A 225 -2.60 -9.55 15.00
CA LYS A 225 -3.59 -10.25 15.86
C LYS A 225 -3.40 -10.08 17.38
N SER A 226 -2.17 -9.80 17.81
CA SER A 226 -1.80 -9.60 19.22
C SER A 226 -1.89 -8.14 19.68
N ASP A 227 -2.20 -7.20 18.78
CA ASP A 227 -2.31 -5.79 19.14
C ASP A 227 -3.70 -5.52 19.75
N THR A 228 -3.72 -4.76 20.85
CA THR A 228 -4.94 -4.41 21.60
C THR A 228 -6.02 -3.71 20.78
N ALA A 229 -5.69 -3.22 19.58
CA ALA A 229 -6.60 -2.61 18.62
C ALA A 229 -7.52 -3.62 17.88
N CYS A 230 -7.34 -4.93 18.06
CA CYS A 230 -8.04 -5.96 17.27
C CYS A 230 -9.51 -6.23 17.66
N SER A 231 -10.04 -5.65 18.73
CA SER A 231 -11.36 -6.05 19.24
C SER A 231 -12.52 -5.79 18.27
N ASN A 232 -12.38 -4.85 17.33
CA ASN A 232 -13.40 -4.52 16.32
C ASN A 232 -12.84 -4.22 14.91
N GLN A 233 -11.56 -4.46 14.66
CA GLN A 233 -10.91 -4.19 13.38
C GLN A 233 -10.27 -5.46 12.82
N TYR A 234 -10.26 -5.59 11.49
CA TYR A 234 -9.47 -6.62 10.83
C TYR A 234 -8.00 -6.51 11.25
N CYS A 235 -7.34 -7.65 11.45
CA CYS A 235 -5.93 -7.71 11.80
C CYS A 235 -5.19 -8.70 10.90
N LEU A 236 -3.88 -8.46 10.74
CA LEU A 236 -2.98 -9.40 10.11
C LEU A 236 -2.88 -10.66 10.98
N ASN A 237 -2.96 -11.83 10.36
CA ASN A 237 -3.08 -13.12 11.03
C ASN A 237 -1.74 -13.69 11.55
N LEU A 238 -0.91 -12.80 12.08
CA LEU A 238 0.34 -13.09 12.78
C LEU A 238 0.56 -12.02 13.86
N THR A 239 1.43 -12.28 14.81
CA THR A 239 1.89 -11.27 15.76
C THR A 239 2.97 -10.41 15.12
N PHE A 240 3.22 -9.23 15.68
CA PHE A 240 4.34 -8.41 15.23
C PHE A 240 5.68 -9.12 15.40
N THR A 241 5.88 -9.88 16.48
CA THR A 241 7.11 -10.65 16.73
C THR A 241 7.33 -11.72 15.67
N GLU A 242 6.26 -12.44 15.30
CA GLU A 242 6.26 -13.40 14.19
C GLU A 242 6.69 -12.72 12.88
N TYR A 243 6.10 -11.57 12.56
CA TYR A 243 6.42 -10.80 11.35
C TYR A 243 7.86 -10.26 11.34
N ALA A 244 8.32 -9.67 12.44
CA ALA A 244 9.65 -9.10 12.55
C ALA A 244 10.73 -10.21 12.42
N THR A 245 10.49 -11.36 13.05
CA THR A 245 11.37 -12.53 12.91
C THR A 245 11.44 -12.98 11.47
N LEU A 246 10.28 -13.15 10.81
CA LEU A 246 10.19 -13.54 9.42
C LEU A 246 10.97 -12.59 8.50
N LEU A 247 10.79 -11.27 8.70
CA LEU A 247 11.45 -10.24 7.91
C LEU A 247 12.97 -10.26 8.10
N THR A 248 13.45 -10.28 9.35
CA THR A 248 14.88 -10.29 9.67
C THR A 248 15.55 -11.57 9.15
N GLN A 249 14.94 -12.73 9.34
CA GLN A 249 15.47 -14.00 8.80
C GLN A 249 15.50 -14.00 7.27
N THR A 250 14.54 -13.36 6.61
CA THR A 250 14.53 -13.22 5.15
C THR A 250 15.70 -12.36 4.67
N GLY A 251 16.02 -11.26 5.35
CA GLY A 251 17.17 -10.42 4.99
C GLY A 251 18.51 -11.09 5.30
N LYS A 252 18.61 -11.86 6.39
CA LYS A 252 19.83 -12.65 6.74
C LYS A 252 20.14 -13.78 5.76
N ALA A 253 19.11 -14.30 5.07
CA ALA A 253 19.28 -15.35 4.07
C ALA A 253 19.83 -14.82 2.72
N VAL A 254 19.89 -13.50 2.53
CA VAL A 254 20.60 -12.89 1.40
C VAL A 254 22.09 -13.17 1.58
N ARG A 255 22.83 -13.34 0.50
CA ARG A 255 24.29 -13.54 0.60
C ARG A 255 24.98 -12.23 1.02
N ASP A 256 26.03 -12.34 1.82
CA ASP A 256 26.85 -11.22 2.31
C ASP A 256 27.41 -10.31 1.20
N ASP A 257 27.74 -10.87 0.05
CA ASP A 257 28.18 -10.16 -1.14
C ASP A 257 27.06 -9.47 -1.94
N LYS A 258 25.81 -9.52 -1.48
CA LYS A 258 24.63 -8.97 -2.18
C LYS A 258 23.99 -7.83 -1.41
N ALA A 259 23.56 -6.81 -2.16
CA ALA A 259 22.68 -5.77 -1.63
C ALA A 259 21.40 -6.41 -1.06
N GLY A 260 21.03 -6.01 0.16
CA GLY A 260 19.93 -6.63 0.90
C GLY A 260 20.35 -7.56 2.04
N PHE A 261 21.65 -7.85 2.19
CA PHE A 261 22.17 -8.64 3.31
C PHE A 261 21.96 -7.95 4.65
N ILE A 262 21.51 -8.73 5.63
CA ILE A 262 21.48 -8.36 7.05
C ILE A 262 22.49 -9.27 7.77
N ASP A 263 23.39 -8.68 8.54
CA ASP A 263 24.39 -9.43 9.30
C ASP A 263 23.76 -10.35 10.38
N GLY A 264 24.45 -11.47 10.64
CA GLY A 264 24.09 -12.46 11.64
C GLY A 264 23.58 -13.79 11.08
N GLU A 265 23.49 -14.78 11.95
CA GLU A 265 23.16 -16.15 11.54
C GLU A 265 21.71 -16.29 11.07
N TYR A 266 21.53 -16.84 9.86
CA TYR A 266 20.24 -17.28 9.37
C TYR A 266 19.78 -18.52 10.13
N GLN A 267 18.65 -18.40 10.82
CA GLN A 267 17.96 -19.51 11.45
C GLN A 267 16.73 -19.85 10.62
N ALA A 268 16.73 -21.03 10.00
CA ALA A 268 15.60 -21.54 9.25
C ALA A 268 14.38 -21.67 10.18
N SER A 269 13.50 -20.66 10.18
CA SER A 269 12.24 -20.70 10.89
C SER A 269 11.14 -20.11 10.00
N LEU A 270 10.59 -20.96 9.14
CA LEU A 270 9.42 -20.64 8.32
C LEU A 270 8.20 -21.47 8.71
N ASN A 271 8.17 -22.06 9.91
CA ASN A 271 7.04 -22.87 10.39
C ASN A 271 5.69 -22.12 10.34
N GLN A 272 5.72 -20.79 10.24
CA GLN A 272 4.55 -19.92 10.12
C GLN A 272 3.97 -19.83 8.70
N ILE A 273 4.73 -20.20 7.67
CA ILE A 273 4.31 -20.11 6.27
C ILE A 273 4.49 -21.47 5.62
N ALA A 274 3.42 -22.05 5.08
CA ALA A 274 3.44 -23.33 4.38
C ALA A 274 4.14 -23.24 3.00
N LEU A 275 5.39 -22.77 2.98
CA LEU A 275 6.32 -22.65 1.85
C LEU A 275 7.68 -23.17 2.29
N SER A 276 8.40 -23.86 1.40
CA SER A 276 9.82 -24.17 1.65
C SER A 276 10.66 -22.89 1.67
N SER A 277 11.82 -22.93 2.32
CA SER A 277 12.73 -21.78 2.40
C SER A 277 13.11 -21.20 1.05
N SER A 278 13.37 -22.05 0.05
CA SER A 278 13.71 -21.59 -1.30
C SER A 278 12.52 -20.91 -2.00
N GLN A 279 11.31 -21.44 -1.84
CA GLN A 279 10.09 -20.82 -2.37
C GLN A 279 9.82 -19.47 -1.72
N TRP A 280 9.96 -19.40 -0.40
CA TRP A 280 9.77 -18.18 0.37
C TRP A 280 10.75 -17.07 -0.05
N LEU A 281 12.05 -17.36 -0.04
CA LEU A 281 13.07 -16.37 -0.40
C LEU A 281 12.84 -15.83 -1.81
N LYS A 282 12.49 -16.70 -2.75
CA LYS A 282 12.18 -16.28 -4.12
C LYS A 282 10.90 -15.45 -4.21
N ALA A 283 9.85 -15.81 -3.47
CA ALA A 283 8.62 -15.02 -3.42
C ALA A 283 8.84 -13.64 -2.81
N SER A 284 9.63 -13.54 -1.73
CA SER A 284 9.81 -12.31 -0.94
C SER A 284 10.94 -11.40 -1.42
N LEU A 285 11.95 -11.92 -2.13
CA LEU A 285 13.09 -11.11 -2.63
C LEU A 285 12.99 -10.77 -4.13
N GLU A 286 12.24 -11.56 -4.89
CA GLU A 286 12.09 -11.39 -6.36
C GLU A 286 10.63 -11.08 -6.75
N PHE A 287 9.83 -10.55 -5.83
CA PHE A 287 8.37 -10.38 -5.97
C PHE A 287 7.94 -9.73 -7.29
N GLU A 288 8.49 -8.56 -7.64
CA GLU A 288 8.11 -7.85 -8.88
C GLU A 288 8.66 -8.49 -10.17
N GLN A 289 9.61 -9.41 -10.06
CA GLN A 289 10.18 -10.10 -11.24
C GLN A 289 9.25 -11.22 -11.73
N HIS A 290 8.49 -11.81 -10.81
CA HIS A 290 7.71 -13.02 -11.07
C HIS A 290 6.24 -12.77 -11.33
N PHE A 291 5.71 -11.67 -10.82
CA PHE A 291 4.28 -11.38 -10.87
C PHE A 291 3.97 -10.07 -11.57
N SER A 292 2.84 -10.03 -12.29
CA SER A 292 2.43 -8.86 -13.06
C SER A 292 1.12 -8.24 -12.59
N ILE A 293 0.07 -9.04 -12.42
CA ILE A 293 -1.29 -8.56 -12.14
C ILE A 293 -1.88 -9.21 -10.89
N ALA A 294 -1.55 -10.47 -10.62
CA ALA A 294 -2.05 -11.20 -9.47
C ALA A 294 -0.98 -12.14 -8.92
N VAL A 295 -1.00 -12.33 -7.61
CA VAL A 295 -0.03 -13.14 -6.84
C VAL A 295 -0.79 -14.07 -5.91
N GLY A 296 -0.39 -15.35 -5.88
CA GLY A 296 -0.98 -16.36 -5.02
C GLY A 296 -0.83 -17.76 -5.61
N SER A 297 -1.43 -18.73 -4.93
CA SER A 297 -1.58 -20.12 -5.38
C SER A 297 -2.20 -20.24 -6.78
N VAL A 298 -1.88 -21.34 -7.47
CA VAL A 298 -2.35 -21.56 -8.85
C VAL A 298 -3.87 -21.58 -8.93
N SER A 299 -4.54 -22.19 -7.94
CA SER A 299 -5.99 -22.25 -7.86
C SER A 299 -6.61 -20.85 -7.76
N ARG A 300 -6.05 -19.99 -6.93
CA ARG A 300 -6.49 -18.59 -6.76
C ARG A 300 -6.27 -17.76 -8.02
N ILE A 301 -5.11 -17.89 -8.66
CA ILE A 301 -4.82 -17.17 -9.91
C ILE A 301 -5.78 -17.61 -11.03
N LYS A 302 -6.05 -18.91 -11.16
CA LYS A 302 -7.03 -19.43 -12.14
C LYS A 302 -8.44 -18.88 -11.86
N LYS A 303 -8.86 -18.86 -10.59
CA LYS A 303 -10.15 -18.27 -10.22
C LYS A 303 -10.23 -16.79 -10.56
N PHE A 304 -9.21 -16.02 -10.19
CA PHE A 304 -9.10 -14.59 -10.54
C PHE A 304 -9.11 -14.37 -12.06
N GLN A 305 -8.46 -15.24 -12.82
CA GLN A 305 -8.47 -15.19 -14.29
C GLN A 305 -9.90 -15.31 -14.84
N LEU A 306 -10.66 -16.29 -14.34
CA LEU A 306 -12.04 -16.54 -14.76
C LEU A 306 -12.94 -15.35 -14.41
N THR A 307 -12.89 -14.86 -13.17
CA THR A 307 -13.78 -13.78 -12.72
C THR A 307 -13.44 -12.41 -13.30
N THR A 308 -12.21 -12.20 -13.75
CA THR A 308 -11.82 -10.96 -14.46
C THR A 308 -11.90 -11.07 -15.99
N GLY A 309 -12.37 -12.20 -16.53
CA GLY A 309 -12.51 -12.40 -17.98
C GLY A 309 -11.20 -12.35 -18.77
N ARG A 310 -10.06 -12.63 -18.11
CA ARG A 310 -8.73 -12.47 -18.72
C ARG A 310 -8.31 -13.71 -19.50
N ARG A 311 -7.95 -13.54 -20.77
CA ARG A 311 -7.50 -14.66 -21.63
C ARG A 311 -6.18 -15.31 -21.18
N ARG A 312 -5.25 -14.53 -20.63
CA ARG A 312 -3.95 -15.00 -20.11
C ARG A 312 -3.52 -14.20 -18.89
N LEU A 313 -2.90 -14.86 -17.91
CA LEU A 313 -2.18 -14.24 -16.81
C LEU A 313 -0.71 -14.65 -16.84
N LYS A 314 0.20 -13.67 -16.84
CA LYS A 314 1.63 -13.92 -16.64
C LYS A 314 1.87 -14.25 -15.17
N GLY A 315 2.72 -15.24 -14.90
CA GLY A 315 3.09 -15.65 -13.54
C GLY A 315 2.49 -16.98 -13.07
N VAL A 316 1.63 -17.65 -13.86
CA VAL A 316 1.02 -18.95 -13.48
C VAL A 316 2.06 -20.05 -13.29
N SER A 317 3.06 -20.12 -14.18
CA SER A 317 4.17 -21.09 -14.07
C SER A 317 5.01 -20.82 -12.82
N THR A 318 5.23 -19.56 -12.48
CA THR A 318 5.99 -19.16 -11.30
C THR A 318 5.19 -19.39 -10.03
N ALA A 319 3.90 -19.08 -10.02
CA ALA A 319 3.00 -19.39 -8.92
C ALA A 319 2.97 -20.88 -8.58
N ARG A 320 2.98 -21.76 -9.59
CA ARG A 320 3.08 -23.21 -9.37
C ARG A 320 4.37 -23.61 -8.65
N LYS A 321 5.48 -22.95 -8.99
CA LYS A 321 6.78 -23.21 -8.35
C LYS A 321 6.84 -22.64 -6.94
N LEU A 322 6.22 -21.48 -6.70
CA LEU A 322 6.39 -20.70 -5.47
C LEU A 322 5.29 -20.89 -4.43
N PHE A 323 4.05 -21.18 -4.84
CA PHE A 323 2.89 -21.19 -3.94
C PHE A 323 2.12 -22.52 -3.92
N GLY A 324 2.44 -23.46 -4.82
CA GLY A 324 1.65 -24.67 -5.09
C GLY A 324 0.61 -24.42 -6.18
#